data_AF-A0A7V3GTS5-F1
#
_entry.id   AF-A0A7V3GTS5-F1
#
_cell.length_a   1.000
_cell.length_b   1.000
_cell.length_c   1.000
_cell.angle_alpha   90.00
_cell.angle_beta   90.00
_cell.angle_gamma   90.00
#
_symmetry.space_group_name_H-M   'P 1'
#
loop_
_entity.id
_entity.type
_entity.pdbx_description
1 polymer ?
#
loop_
_entity_poly.entity_id
_entity_poly.type
_entity_poly.pdbx_seq_one_letter_code
_entity_poly.pdbx_strand_id
1 'polypeptide(L)'
;QKRRALYQDVYDIIYEKLRELQPTPAPTPPPPDPKITRLVIDASRPPQPSVLTVDEMDQLVLERELGSAFLPVVVALNLPREVALAVDEETYRLPGVYLQLQPRREYPSGLYTSHIIGYMGPIPEEEEKAYAEKGYAPDAWVGWSDLEYQYEDTLHGQPGVRVLEVDVKGNEQRVVDEPTQPVPGHNLILSLDLELQKIMFDALVAGVNPKRSNSAAAVAVDPRTGYVLGMVSLPSYDNNVFADGITEEEYRTIVDSPGYPLLDHAISGIYPPGSTFKLVTASAGLQEKVITRKTILNAPGIIYLPNRNFPDNPNLAQPFVCWIHKSGGEHGDINVVQALAVSCDIFFYKVGGGYPPADFDGLGVQTLADYARLFGFGELSGIDLPGENAGLVPDPKWKRIAKGERWVTGDTYNMAIGQGDVLATPLQVTMMTAAVANDGILYQPQVVAAVTDAENHLVQFNRPVARRELPIDSKHLETVRQGMWYAVNADFGTAPEVALPNVEVAGKTGTAEFFDPE
;
A
#
# COMPACT_ATOMS: atom_id res chain seq x y z
N GLN A 1 41.41 -14.08 -30.09
CA GLN A 1 41.24 -13.77 -31.53
C GLN A 1 40.03 -14.48 -32.13
N LYS A 2 40.00 -15.81 -32.28
CA LYS A 2 38.82 -16.51 -32.84
C LYS A 2 37.51 -16.29 -32.04
N ARG A 3 37.57 -16.36 -30.71
CA ARG A 3 36.43 -16.04 -29.81
C ARG A 3 35.91 -14.62 -30.01
N ARG A 4 36.81 -13.63 -29.92
CA ARG A 4 36.48 -12.22 -30.12
C ARG A 4 35.89 -11.91 -31.50
N ALA A 5 36.30 -12.64 -32.56
CA ALA A 5 35.69 -12.53 -33.88
C ALA A 5 34.24 -13.05 -33.88
N LEU A 6 33.97 -14.19 -33.23
CA LEU A 6 32.61 -14.69 -33.03
C LEU A 6 31.74 -13.69 -32.26
N TYR A 7 32.26 -13.09 -31.19
CA TYR A 7 31.53 -12.08 -30.40
C TYR A 7 31.21 -10.84 -31.24
N GLN A 8 32.14 -10.42 -32.11
CA GLN A 8 31.91 -9.34 -33.05
C GLN A 8 30.81 -9.69 -34.06
N ASP A 9 30.83 -10.91 -34.62
CA ASP A 9 29.79 -11.37 -35.56
C ASP A 9 28.40 -11.37 -34.91
N VAL A 10 28.28 -11.87 -33.66
CA VAL A 10 27.02 -11.82 -32.89
C VAL A 10 26.56 -10.39 -32.66
N TYR A 11 27.47 -9.53 -32.19
CA TYR A 11 27.17 -8.13 -31.90
C TYR A 11 26.70 -7.40 -33.17
N ASP A 12 27.38 -7.60 -34.30
CA ASP A 12 27.06 -6.94 -35.56
C ASP A 12 25.70 -7.38 -36.10
N ILE A 13 25.37 -8.68 -36.08
CA ILE A 13 24.06 -9.18 -36.52
C ILE A 13 22.92 -8.57 -35.71
N ILE A 14 23.05 -8.58 -34.38
CA ILE A 14 22.03 -8.01 -33.48
C ILE A 14 21.89 -6.50 -33.74
N TYR A 15 23.01 -5.78 -33.81
CA TYR A 15 23.02 -4.33 -33.91
C TYR A 15 22.59 -3.81 -35.29
N GLU A 16 22.94 -4.50 -36.37
CA GLU A 16 22.45 -4.20 -37.72
C GLU A 16 20.92 -4.35 -37.78
N LYS A 17 20.38 -5.45 -37.25
CA LYS A 17 18.92 -5.67 -37.24
C LYS A 17 18.17 -4.69 -36.35
N LEU A 18 18.73 -4.36 -35.18
CA LEU A 18 18.18 -3.31 -34.32
C LEU A 18 18.18 -1.94 -35.02
N ARG A 19 19.18 -1.63 -35.85
CA ARG A 19 19.20 -0.41 -36.66
C ARG A 19 18.14 -0.42 -37.76
N GLU A 20 17.95 -1.55 -38.43
CA GLU A 20 16.91 -1.72 -39.47
C GLU A 20 15.49 -1.56 -38.88
N LEU A 21 15.31 -1.99 -37.64
CA LEU A 21 14.06 -1.91 -36.88
C LEU A 21 13.79 -0.55 -36.23
N GLN A 22 14.68 0.44 -36.36
CA GLN A 22 14.45 1.75 -35.74
C GLN A 22 13.07 2.27 -36.17
N PRO A 23 12.12 2.40 -35.24
CA PRO A 23 10.78 2.82 -35.58
C PRO A 23 10.84 4.25 -36.11
N THR A 24 9.99 4.57 -37.07
CA THR A 24 9.54 5.96 -37.25
C THR A 24 9.08 6.43 -35.87
N PRO A 25 9.57 7.55 -35.32
CA PRO A 25 9.28 7.92 -33.94
C PRO A 25 7.76 7.88 -33.74
N ALA A 26 7.30 6.99 -32.86
CA ALA A 26 5.92 7.01 -32.41
C ALA A 26 5.64 8.44 -31.91
N PRO A 27 4.46 9.01 -32.20
CA PRO A 27 4.13 10.34 -31.73
C PRO A 27 4.37 10.37 -30.23
N THR A 28 5.24 11.29 -29.80
CA THR A 28 5.48 11.54 -28.38
C THR A 28 4.10 11.69 -27.74
N PRO A 29 3.72 10.86 -26.76
CA PRO A 29 2.49 11.10 -26.04
C PRO A 29 2.53 12.55 -25.55
N PRO A 30 1.41 13.29 -25.61
CA PRO A 30 1.38 14.66 -25.12
C PRO A 30 1.97 14.64 -23.70
N PRO A 31 2.87 15.58 -23.36
CA PRO A 31 3.46 15.60 -22.04
C PRO A 31 2.33 15.56 -21.02
N PRO A 32 2.34 14.62 -20.06
CA PRO A 32 1.32 14.57 -19.03
C PRO A 32 1.26 15.93 -18.34
N ASP A 33 0.06 16.34 -17.90
CA ASP A 33 -0.11 17.59 -17.13
C ASP A 33 0.99 17.62 -16.05
N PRO A 34 1.79 18.70 -15.94
CA PRO A 34 2.89 18.80 -14.97
C PRO A 34 2.45 18.54 -13.51
N LYS A 35 1.14 18.57 -13.22
CA LYS A 35 0.57 18.14 -11.94
C LYS A 35 0.53 16.61 -11.75
N ILE A 36 0.30 15.86 -12.83
CA ILE A 36 0.23 14.39 -12.84
C ILE A 36 1.62 13.77 -12.70
N THR A 37 2.65 14.42 -13.26
CA THR A 37 4.02 13.88 -13.36
C THR A 37 4.74 13.69 -12.02
N ARG A 38 4.26 14.30 -10.93
CA ARG A 38 4.82 14.09 -9.58
C ARG A 38 4.20 12.94 -8.81
N LEU A 39 2.97 12.56 -9.17
CA LEU A 39 2.20 11.52 -8.48
C LEU A 39 2.21 10.20 -9.26
N VAL A 40 2.63 10.24 -10.53
CA VAL A 40 2.71 9.08 -11.41
C VAL A 40 4.08 9.07 -12.06
N ILE A 41 4.87 8.05 -11.76
CA ILE A 41 6.16 7.79 -12.40
C ILE A 41 5.92 6.76 -13.49
N ASP A 42 5.55 7.26 -14.66
CA ASP A 42 5.43 6.46 -15.87
C ASP A 42 6.81 6.37 -16.55
N ALA A 43 7.53 5.30 -16.23
CA ALA A 43 8.73 4.88 -16.92
C ALA A 43 8.44 3.72 -17.90
N SER A 44 7.16 3.46 -18.20
CA SER A 44 6.77 2.39 -19.11
C SER A 44 7.27 2.69 -20.51
N ARG A 45 8.18 1.84 -20.97
CA ARG A 45 8.64 1.81 -22.35
C ARG A 45 8.64 0.35 -22.80
N PRO A 46 8.48 0.09 -24.11
CA PRO A 46 8.72 -1.25 -24.60
C PRO A 46 10.10 -1.71 -24.13
N PRO A 47 10.22 -2.99 -23.72
CA PRO A 47 11.46 -3.54 -23.19
C PRO A 47 12.60 -3.22 -24.12
N GLN A 48 13.63 -2.58 -23.58
CA GLN A 48 14.78 -2.22 -24.39
C GLN A 48 15.66 -3.46 -24.56
N PRO A 49 16.09 -3.78 -25.78
CA PRO A 49 17.05 -4.85 -25.99
C PRO A 49 18.36 -4.48 -25.28
N SER A 50 18.78 -5.34 -24.37
CA SER A 50 20.10 -5.26 -23.74
C SER A 50 21.04 -6.17 -24.51
N VAL A 51 22.17 -5.63 -24.95
CA VAL A 51 23.17 -6.36 -25.73
C VAL A 51 24.53 -6.04 -25.13
N LEU A 52 25.23 -7.07 -24.67
CA LEU A 52 26.58 -6.90 -24.15
C LEU A 52 27.52 -6.42 -25.25
N THR A 53 28.49 -5.59 -24.88
CA THR A 53 29.63 -5.28 -25.74
C THR A 53 30.55 -6.50 -25.87
N VAL A 54 31.36 -6.52 -26.93
CA VAL A 54 32.34 -7.58 -27.16
C VAL A 54 33.30 -7.78 -25.98
N ASP A 55 33.65 -6.69 -25.29
CA ASP A 55 34.55 -6.73 -24.14
C ASP A 55 33.87 -7.31 -22.89
N GLU A 56 32.59 -6.97 -22.64
CA GLU A 56 31.78 -7.56 -21.58
C GLU A 56 31.52 -9.05 -21.81
N MET A 57 31.25 -9.45 -23.06
CA MET A 57 31.12 -10.86 -23.42
C MET A 57 32.42 -11.63 -23.13
N ASP A 58 33.58 -11.08 -23.52
CA ASP A 58 34.88 -11.73 -23.28
C ASP A 58 35.16 -11.85 -21.78
N GLN A 59 34.85 -10.81 -20.99
CA GLN A 59 35.03 -10.83 -19.54
C GLN A 59 34.14 -11.86 -18.85
N LEU A 60 32.82 -11.86 -19.10
CA LEU A 60 31.89 -12.79 -18.45
C LEU A 60 32.17 -14.26 -18.81
N VAL A 61 32.57 -14.53 -20.06
CA VAL A 61 32.98 -15.87 -20.46
C VAL A 61 34.27 -16.29 -19.73
N LEU A 62 35.26 -15.40 -19.60
CA LEU A 62 36.49 -15.69 -18.86
C LEU A 62 36.24 -15.93 -17.36
N GLU A 63 35.35 -15.15 -16.74
CA GLU A 63 34.96 -15.32 -15.35
C GLU A 63 34.26 -16.67 -15.11
N ARG A 64 33.39 -17.10 -16.03
CA ARG A 64 32.74 -18.41 -15.94
C ARG A 64 33.65 -19.59 -16.26
N GLU A 65 34.66 -19.42 -17.10
CA GLU A 65 35.68 -20.47 -17.35
C GLU A 65 36.43 -20.87 -16.06
N LEU A 66 36.49 -20.00 -15.05
CA LEU A 66 37.17 -20.25 -13.79
C LEU A 66 36.35 -21.05 -12.75
N GLY A 67 35.03 -21.24 -12.97
CA GLY A 67 34.16 -21.90 -11.97
C GLY A 67 32.99 -22.74 -12.53
N SER A 68 32.40 -22.35 -13.67
CA SER A 68 31.20 -22.96 -14.25
C SER A 68 31.24 -22.97 -15.79
N ALA A 69 32.30 -23.54 -16.36
CA ALA A 69 32.63 -23.48 -17.80
C ALA A 69 31.57 -24.02 -18.78
N PHE A 70 30.49 -24.64 -18.29
CA PHE A 70 29.44 -25.25 -19.10
C PHE A 70 28.08 -24.54 -19.04
N LEU A 71 27.94 -23.49 -18.21
CA LEU A 71 26.69 -22.72 -18.17
C LEU A 71 26.71 -21.61 -19.22
N PRO A 72 25.65 -21.44 -20.03
CA PRO A 72 25.58 -20.40 -21.04
C PRO A 72 25.67 -19.00 -20.42
N VAL A 73 26.35 -18.09 -21.13
CA VAL A 73 26.39 -16.66 -20.78
C VAL A 73 25.32 -15.95 -21.58
N VAL A 74 24.43 -15.24 -20.91
CA VAL A 74 23.40 -14.42 -21.56
C VAL A 74 24.09 -13.21 -22.19
N VAL A 75 24.10 -13.16 -23.53
CA VAL A 75 24.76 -12.07 -24.29
C VAL A 75 23.80 -10.97 -24.72
N ALA A 76 22.51 -11.30 -24.82
CA ALA A 76 21.46 -10.34 -25.13
C ALA A 76 20.14 -10.76 -24.48
N LEU A 77 19.35 -9.77 -24.07
CA LEU A 77 18.02 -9.92 -23.47
C LEU A 77 17.03 -9.00 -24.20
N ASN A 78 15.73 -9.31 -24.08
CA ASN A 78 14.65 -8.49 -24.60
C ASN A 78 14.74 -8.17 -26.11
N LEU A 79 15.27 -9.12 -26.90
CA LEU A 79 15.35 -8.96 -28.35
C LEU A 79 13.94 -8.88 -28.96
N PRO A 80 13.65 -7.85 -29.78
CA PRO A 80 12.42 -7.82 -30.57
C PRO A 80 12.31 -9.10 -31.40
N ARG A 81 11.09 -9.60 -31.58
CA ARG A 81 10.83 -10.86 -32.29
C ARG A 81 11.56 -10.95 -33.63
N GLU A 82 11.59 -9.86 -34.41
CA GLU A 82 12.26 -9.83 -35.70
C GLU A 82 13.79 -9.95 -35.59
N VAL A 83 14.41 -9.36 -34.57
CA VAL A 83 15.85 -9.53 -34.29
C VAL A 83 16.14 -10.95 -33.84
N ALA A 84 15.33 -11.46 -32.92
CA ALA A 84 15.46 -12.83 -32.41
C ALA A 84 15.42 -13.85 -33.55
N LEU A 85 14.48 -13.71 -34.49
CA LEU A 85 14.39 -14.58 -35.66
C LEU A 85 15.59 -14.42 -36.61
N ALA A 86 16.07 -13.20 -36.83
CA ALA A 86 17.26 -12.96 -37.66
C ALA A 86 18.53 -13.58 -37.04
N VAL A 87 18.68 -13.52 -35.72
CA VAL A 87 19.76 -14.20 -35.02
C VAL A 87 19.61 -15.72 -35.14
N ASP A 88 18.40 -16.25 -34.96
CA ASP A 88 18.11 -17.69 -35.08
C ASP A 88 18.47 -18.23 -36.47
N GLU A 89 18.18 -17.47 -37.54
CA GLU A 89 18.53 -17.82 -38.92
C GLU A 89 20.05 -17.91 -39.15
N GLU A 90 20.85 -17.13 -38.41
CA GLU A 90 22.32 -17.11 -38.54
C GLU A 90 23.03 -18.05 -37.55
N THR A 91 22.31 -18.73 -36.65
CA THR A 91 22.92 -19.64 -35.65
C THR A 91 23.79 -20.73 -36.27
N TYR A 92 23.50 -21.15 -37.51
CA TYR A 92 24.34 -22.12 -38.24
C TYR A 92 25.78 -21.62 -38.49
N ARG A 93 26.02 -20.31 -38.46
CA ARG A 93 27.35 -19.68 -38.63
C ARG A 93 27.97 -19.26 -37.30
N LEU A 94 27.20 -19.28 -36.22
CA LEU A 94 27.58 -18.82 -34.89
C LEU A 94 27.68 -20.02 -33.94
N PRO A 95 28.73 -20.86 -34.05
CA PRO A 95 28.85 -22.06 -33.22
C PRO A 95 28.91 -21.71 -31.74
N GLY A 96 27.99 -22.29 -30.95
CA GLY A 96 27.87 -22.06 -29.50
C GLY A 96 26.89 -20.94 -29.12
N VAL A 97 26.24 -20.30 -30.09
CA VAL A 97 25.20 -19.30 -29.87
C VAL A 97 23.85 -19.90 -30.21
N TYR A 98 22.88 -19.75 -29.33
CA TYR A 98 21.51 -20.22 -29.54
C TYR A 98 20.52 -19.26 -28.90
N LEU A 99 19.30 -19.28 -29.42
CA LEU A 99 18.20 -18.51 -28.87
C LEU A 99 17.52 -19.31 -27.74
N GLN A 100 17.30 -18.67 -26.60
CA GLN A 100 16.53 -19.24 -25.50
C GLN A 100 15.27 -18.39 -25.28
N LEU A 101 14.11 -19.03 -25.35
CA LEU A 101 12.85 -18.39 -24.98
C LEU A 101 12.69 -18.43 -23.46
N GLN A 102 12.46 -17.26 -22.87
CA GLN A 102 12.17 -17.14 -21.45
C GLN A 102 10.78 -16.49 -21.29
N PRO A 103 9.90 -17.05 -20.44
CA PRO A 103 8.66 -16.39 -20.08
C PRO A 103 9.01 -15.12 -19.29
N ARG A 104 8.25 -14.04 -19.56
CA ARG A 104 8.43 -12.76 -18.89
C ARG A 104 7.12 -12.36 -18.22
N ARG A 105 7.21 -11.81 -17.02
CA ARG A 105 6.06 -11.25 -16.31
C ARG A 105 5.61 -9.94 -16.98
N GLU A 106 4.32 -9.75 -17.12
CA GLU A 106 3.70 -8.53 -17.65
C GLU A 106 2.60 -8.09 -16.69
N TYR A 107 2.50 -6.79 -16.44
CA TYR A 107 1.47 -6.19 -15.59
C TYR A 107 0.59 -5.25 -16.42
N PRO A 108 -0.53 -5.74 -17.00
CA PRO A 108 -1.39 -4.93 -17.87
C PRO A 108 -2.01 -3.71 -17.19
N SER A 109 -2.18 -3.77 -15.87
CA SER A 109 -2.70 -2.67 -15.05
C SER A 109 -1.62 -1.70 -14.55
N GLY A 110 -0.33 -2.04 -14.72
CA GLY A 110 0.81 -1.16 -14.42
C GLY A 110 0.67 -0.34 -13.15
N LEU A 111 0.82 0.98 -13.29
CA LEU A 111 0.73 1.97 -12.22
C LEU A 111 -0.57 1.97 -11.40
N TYR A 112 -1.67 1.41 -11.91
CA TYR A 112 -2.94 1.38 -11.17
C TYR A 112 -2.93 0.37 -10.04
N THR A 113 -2.06 -0.65 -10.09
CA THR A 113 -2.08 -1.78 -9.15
C THR A 113 -0.69 -2.17 -8.66
N SER A 114 0.31 -1.33 -8.86
CA SER A 114 1.71 -1.62 -8.52
C SER A 114 1.89 -1.97 -7.04
N HIS A 115 1.31 -1.20 -6.11
CA HIS A 115 1.36 -1.49 -4.66
C HIS A 115 0.41 -2.62 -4.20
N ILE A 116 -0.34 -3.24 -5.12
CA ILE A 116 -1.18 -4.40 -4.80
C ILE A 116 -0.53 -5.65 -5.36
N ILE A 117 -0.25 -5.66 -6.65
CA ILE A 117 0.33 -6.82 -7.33
C ILE A 117 1.81 -6.94 -6.98
N GLY A 118 2.53 -5.83 -6.99
CA GLY A 118 3.96 -5.80 -6.80
C GLY A 118 4.72 -6.14 -8.08
N TYR A 119 5.95 -6.60 -7.93
CA TYR A 119 6.77 -7.03 -9.04
C TYR A 119 7.71 -8.19 -8.68
N MET A 120 8.19 -8.88 -9.71
CA MET A 120 9.27 -9.87 -9.63
C MET A 120 10.63 -9.23 -9.89
N GLY A 121 11.68 -9.85 -9.35
CA GLY A 121 13.07 -9.51 -9.58
C GLY A 121 13.99 -10.75 -9.45
N PRO A 122 15.29 -10.63 -9.74
CA PRO A 122 16.24 -11.72 -9.56
C PRO A 122 16.32 -12.14 -8.08
N ILE A 123 16.71 -13.38 -7.79
CA ILE A 123 16.91 -13.81 -6.39
C ILE A 123 17.89 -12.85 -5.68
N PRO A 124 17.54 -12.29 -4.51
CA PRO A 124 18.47 -11.49 -3.72
C PRO A 124 19.70 -12.31 -3.33
N GLU A 125 20.90 -11.74 -3.48
CA GLU A 125 22.18 -12.42 -3.15
C GLU A 125 22.18 -12.99 -1.72
N GLU A 126 21.56 -12.27 -0.79
CA GLU A 126 21.43 -12.64 0.62
C GLU A 126 20.54 -13.89 0.85
N GLU A 127 19.62 -14.17 -0.07
CA GLU A 127 18.64 -15.27 0.02
C GLU A 127 18.94 -16.45 -0.94
N GLU A 128 20.01 -16.39 -1.73
CA GLU A 128 20.37 -17.42 -2.72
C GLU A 128 20.34 -18.85 -2.17
N LYS A 129 20.89 -19.05 -0.97
CA LYS A 129 20.92 -20.38 -0.33
C LYS A 129 19.53 -20.87 0.04
N ALA A 130 18.67 -19.99 0.55
CA ALA A 130 17.32 -20.34 0.94
C ALA A 130 16.47 -20.72 -0.29
N TYR A 131 16.59 -19.96 -1.37
CA TYR A 131 15.92 -20.28 -2.63
C TYR A 131 16.49 -21.55 -3.30
N ALA A 132 17.81 -21.76 -3.25
CA ALA A 132 18.42 -22.98 -3.74
C ALA A 132 17.93 -24.23 -2.98
N GLU A 133 17.74 -24.14 -1.66
CA GLU A 133 17.14 -25.21 -0.84
C GLU A 133 15.67 -25.47 -1.19
N LYS A 134 14.93 -24.44 -1.62
CA LYS A 134 13.58 -24.56 -2.18
C LYS A 134 13.54 -25.11 -3.62
N GLY A 135 14.71 -25.32 -4.25
CA GLY A 135 14.82 -25.88 -5.60
C GLY A 135 14.76 -24.84 -6.72
N TYR A 136 14.93 -23.56 -6.42
CA TYR A 136 14.99 -22.51 -7.43
C TYR A 136 16.31 -22.56 -8.20
N ALA A 137 16.26 -22.24 -9.49
CA ALA A 137 17.46 -22.02 -10.28
C ALA A 137 18.17 -20.72 -9.82
N PRO A 138 19.51 -20.65 -9.88
CA PRO A 138 20.24 -19.44 -9.44
C PRO A 138 19.88 -18.16 -10.21
N ASP A 139 19.42 -18.30 -11.46
CA ASP A 139 18.98 -17.22 -12.34
C ASP A 139 17.45 -17.02 -12.33
N ALA A 140 16.74 -17.66 -11.39
CA ALA A 140 15.30 -17.53 -11.29
C ALA A 140 14.90 -16.12 -10.84
N TRP A 141 13.69 -15.75 -11.26
CA TRP A 141 13.02 -14.55 -10.83
C TRP A 141 11.96 -14.91 -9.80
N VAL A 142 11.86 -14.12 -8.75
CA VAL A 142 10.98 -14.33 -7.60
C VAL A 142 10.21 -13.05 -7.31
N GLY A 143 9.05 -13.14 -6.66
CA GLY A 143 8.33 -11.98 -6.17
C GLY A 143 9.16 -11.15 -5.21
N TRP A 144 9.27 -9.85 -5.46
CA TRP A 144 10.02 -8.89 -4.64
C TRP A 144 9.13 -8.02 -3.78
N SER A 145 7.90 -7.75 -4.23
CA SER A 145 6.96 -6.92 -3.48
C SER A 145 5.53 -7.45 -3.52
N ASP A 146 4.73 -6.97 -2.57
CA ASP A 146 3.28 -7.11 -2.51
C ASP A 146 2.77 -8.55 -2.73
N LEU A 147 1.75 -8.76 -3.57
CA LEU A 147 1.21 -10.11 -3.81
C LEU A 147 2.21 -11.06 -4.46
N GLU A 148 3.07 -10.59 -5.37
CA GLU A 148 4.11 -11.42 -5.98
C GLU A 148 5.02 -12.01 -4.88
N TYR A 149 5.45 -11.18 -3.90
CA TYR A 149 6.25 -11.66 -2.76
C TYR A 149 5.44 -12.52 -1.79
N GLN A 150 4.27 -12.04 -1.36
CA GLN A 150 3.47 -12.68 -0.32
C GLN A 150 2.94 -14.06 -0.72
N TYR A 151 2.71 -14.28 -2.02
CA TYR A 151 2.19 -15.52 -2.57
C TYR A 151 3.18 -16.24 -3.50
N GLU A 152 4.48 -15.94 -3.42
CA GLU A 152 5.54 -16.57 -4.24
C GLU A 152 5.42 -18.12 -4.25
N ASP A 153 5.34 -18.74 -3.08
CA ASP A 153 5.23 -20.22 -2.97
C ASP A 153 3.94 -20.77 -3.63
N THR A 154 2.90 -19.95 -3.77
CA THR A 154 1.63 -20.32 -4.44
C THR A 154 1.72 -20.12 -5.95
N LEU A 155 2.38 -19.05 -6.39
CA LEU A 155 2.49 -18.60 -7.77
C LEU A 155 3.57 -19.33 -8.57
N HIS A 156 4.66 -19.76 -7.92
CA HIS A 156 5.84 -20.29 -8.61
C HIS A 156 5.61 -21.66 -9.27
N GLY A 157 4.83 -22.53 -8.62
CA GLY A 157 4.66 -23.92 -9.05
C GLY A 157 5.87 -24.79 -8.77
N GLN A 158 6.09 -25.82 -9.60
CA GLN A 158 7.22 -26.74 -9.46
C GLN A 158 7.97 -26.88 -10.79
N PRO A 159 9.31 -26.69 -10.80
CA PRO A 159 10.10 -26.84 -12.00
C PRO A 159 10.14 -28.30 -12.47
N GLY A 160 10.12 -28.48 -13.79
CA GLY A 160 10.38 -29.77 -14.42
C GLY A 160 11.87 -30.07 -14.46
N VAL A 161 12.22 -31.33 -14.76
CA VAL A 161 13.62 -31.78 -14.83
C VAL A 161 13.86 -32.54 -16.13
N ARG A 162 14.93 -32.16 -16.84
CA ARG A 162 15.46 -32.88 -18.00
C ARG A 162 16.94 -33.18 -17.76
N VAL A 163 17.32 -34.44 -17.87
CA VAL A 163 18.73 -34.87 -17.81
C VAL A 163 19.23 -35.06 -19.24
N LEU A 164 20.26 -34.31 -19.62
CA LEU A 164 20.81 -34.31 -20.98
C LEU A 164 22.22 -34.88 -20.99
N GLU A 165 22.50 -35.75 -21.96
CA GLU A 165 23.87 -36.13 -22.32
C GLU A 165 24.40 -35.08 -23.29
N VAL A 166 25.51 -34.43 -22.94
CA VAL A 166 26.17 -33.41 -23.77
C VAL A 166 27.53 -33.91 -24.24
N ASP A 167 27.96 -33.50 -25.44
CA ASP A 167 29.31 -33.81 -25.92
C ASP A 167 30.39 -32.94 -25.23
N VAL A 168 31.67 -33.18 -25.55
CA VAL A 168 32.81 -32.40 -25.01
C VAL A 168 32.79 -30.91 -25.40
N LYS A 169 31.86 -30.50 -26.29
CA LYS A 169 31.64 -29.12 -26.73
C LYS A 169 30.35 -28.53 -26.15
N GLY A 170 29.62 -29.29 -25.31
CA GLY A 170 28.36 -28.85 -24.69
C GLY A 170 27.12 -29.04 -25.56
N ASN A 171 27.21 -29.68 -26.72
CA ASN A 171 26.03 -29.89 -27.57
C ASN A 171 25.17 -31.02 -27.02
N GLU A 172 23.86 -30.79 -26.91
CA GLU A 172 22.88 -31.80 -26.51
C GLU A 172 22.90 -33.00 -27.48
N GLN A 173 23.12 -34.21 -26.97
CA GLN A 173 23.11 -35.46 -27.75
C GLN A 173 21.78 -36.18 -27.60
N ARG A 174 21.36 -36.43 -26.36
CA ARG A 174 20.10 -37.10 -26.04
C ARG A 174 19.63 -36.80 -24.62
N VAL A 175 18.34 -36.97 -24.38
CA VAL A 175 17.78 -37.01 -23.03
C VAL A 175 18.08 -38.38 -22.42
N VAL A 176 18.68 -38.40 -21.24
CA VAL A 176 19.14 -39.63 -20.56
C VAL A 176 17.98 -40.33 -19.85
N ASP A 177 17.08 -39.55 -19.26
CA ASP A 177 15.92 -40.01 -18.50
C ASP A 177 14.62 -39.41 -19.03
N GLU A 178 13.48 -39.98 -18.61
CA GLU A 178 12.18 -39.42 -18.93
C GLU A 178 12.02 -38.03 -18.27
N PRO A 179 11.72 -36.97 -19.04
CA PRO A 179 11.54 -35.63 -18.50
C PRO A 179 10.42 -35.58 -17.48
N THR A 180 10.69 -35.01 -16.30
CA THR A 180 9.62 -34.60 -15.39
C THR A 180 9.05 -33.29 -15.89
N GLN A 181 7.75 -33.27 -16.22
CA GLN A 181 7.08 -32.05 -16.68
C GLN A 181 6.95 -31.04 -15.53
N PRO A 182 7.11 -29.74 -15.79
CA PRO A 182 6.83 -28.72 -14.78
C PRO A 182 5.34 -28.73 -14.39
N VAL A 183 5.06 -28.38 -13.14
CA VAL A 183 3.70 -28.15 -12.65
C VAL A 183 3.51 -26.65 -12.53
N PRO A 184 2.56 -26.04 -13.27
CA PRO A 184 2.28 -24.62 -13.12
C PRO A 184 1.89 -24.26 -11.69
N GLY A 185 2.23 -23.04 -11.27
CA GLY A 185 1.71 -22.48 -10.03
C GLY A 185 0.21 -22.21 -10.11
N HIS A 186 -0.34 -21.79 -8.98
CA HIS A 186 -1.74 -21.43 -8.89
C HIS A 186 -1.98 -19.98 -9.30
N ASN A 187 -3.21 -19.70 -9.71
CA ASN A 187 -3.69 -18.35 -9.99
C ASN A 187 -4.33 -17.75 -8.73
N LEU A 188 -4.17 -16.44 -8.55
CA LEU A 188 -4.88 -15.67 -7.52
C LEU A 188 -6.08 -14.98 -8.14
N ILE A 189 -7.24 -15.09 -7.48
CA ILE A 189 -8.45 -14.35 -7.80
C ILE A 189 -8.60 -13.27 -6.75
N LEU A 190 -8.44 -12.01 -7.17
CA LEU A 190 -8.51 -10.86 -6.27
C LEU A 190 -9.97 -10.42 -6.05
N SER A 191 -10.25 -9.80 -4.91
CA SER A 191 -11.51 -9.08 -4.66
C SER A 191 -11.54 -7.69 -5.28
N LEU A 192 -10.43 -7.26 -5.87
CA LEU A 192 -10.25 -5.96 -6.49
C LEU A 192 -11.20 -5.77 -7.67
N ASP A 193 -11.95 -4.67 -7.67
CA ASP A 193 -12.66 -4.21 -8.85
C ASP A 193 -11.73 -3.26 -9.62
N LEU A 194 -11.24 -3.72 -10.78
CA LEU A 194 -10.26 -2.97 -11.56
C LEU A 194 -10.81 -1.65 -12.13
N GLU A 195 -12.12 -1.57 -12.41
CA GLU A 195 -12.74 -0.33 -12.88
C GLU A 195 -12.83 0.68 -11.74
N LEU A 196 -13.26 0.23 -10.55
CA LEU A 196 -13.27 1.04 -9.34
C LEU A 196 -11.85 1.53 -8.98
N GLN A 197 -10.84 0.64 -9.03
CA GLN A 197 -9.45 0.99 -8.76
C GLN A 197 -8.96 2.13 -9.65
N LYS A 198 -9.24 2.07 -10.96
CA LYS A 198 -8.86 3.13 -11.91
C LYS A 198 -9.58 4.44 -11.63
N ILE A 199 -10.89 4.38 -11.36
CA ILE A 199 -11.68 5.58 -11.02
C ILE A 199 -11.15 6.22 -9.72
N MET A 200 -10.84 5.41 -8.69
CA MET A 200 -10.26 5.88 -7.44
C MET A 200 -8.90 6.53 -7.68
N PHE A 201 -8.05 5.90 -8.51
CA PHE A 201 -6.74 6.42 -8.87
C PHE A 201 -6.84 7.79 -9.55
N ASP A 202 -7.63 7.89 -10.61
CA ASP A 202 -7.79 9.12 -11.38
C ASP A 202 -8.40 10.25 -10.54
N ALA A 203 -9.41 9.92 -9.70
CA ALA A 203 -10.02 10.87 -8.79
C ALA A 203 -9.03 11.37 -7.74
N LEU A 204 -8.17 10.50 -7.20
CA LEU A 204 -7.17 10.88 -6.21
C LEU A 204 -6.06 11.74 -6.85
N VAL A 205 -5.55 11.36 -8.02
CA VAL A 205 -4.57 12.16 -8.78
C VAL A 205 -5.13 13.55 -9.10
N ALA A 206 -6.40 13.65 -9.52
CA ALA A 206 -7.04 14.93 -9.80
C ALA A 206 -7.30 15.78 -8.54
N GLY A 207 -7.57 15.14 -7.41
CA GLY A 207 -7.91 15.78 -6.14
C GLY A 207 -6.73 16.23 -5.29
N VAL A 208 -5.58 15.56 -5.42
CA VAL A 208 -4.38 15.88 -4.62
C VAL A 208 -3.79 17.22 -5.08
N ASN A 209 -3.48 18.07 -4.10
CA ASN A 209 -2.74 19.30 -4.36
C ASN A 209 -1.24 19.05 -4.09
N PRO A 210 -0.40 18.93 -5.14
CA PRO A 210 1.03 18.63 -4.98
C PRO A 210 1.83 19.75 -4.33
N LYS A 211 1.21 20.90 -4.04
CA LYS A 211 1.82 21.96 -3.21
C LYS A 211 1.57 21.76 -1.71
N ARG A 212 0.69 20.84 -1.34
CA ARG A 212 0.29 20.57 0.06
C ARG A 212 0.68 19.17 0.52
N SER A 213 0.69 18.19 -0.38
CA SER A 213 1.11 16.83 -0.07
C SER A 213 1.75 16.21 -1.31
N ASN A 214 2.83 15.45 -1.11
CA ASN A 214 3.45 14.64 -2.15
C ASN A 214 2.89 13.21 -2.18
N SER A 215 2.09 12.83 -1.19
CA SER A 215 1.47 11.51 -1.09
C SER A 215 -0.02 11.56 -0.79
N ALA A 216 -0.73 10.50 -1.16
CA ALA A 216 -2.13 10.29 -0.86
C ALA A 216 -2.48 8.80 -0.93
N ALA A 217 -3.52 8.39 -0.21
CA ALA A 217 -4.03 7.04 -0.27
C ALA A 217 -5.56 7.02 -0.29
N ALA A 218 -6.14 5.99 -0.90
CA ALA A 218 -7.57 5.71 -0.86
C ALA A 218 -7.80 4.21 -0.75
N VAL A 219 -8.71 3.80 0.14
CA VAL A 219 -9.04 2.39 0.36
C VAL A 219 -10.56 2.24 0.33
N ALA A 220 -11.03 1.27 -0.45
CA ALA A 220 -12.43 0.88 -0.53
C ALA A 220 -12.55 -0.59 -0.10
N VAL A 221 -13.41 -0.85 0.89
CA VAL A 221 -13.68 -2.19 1.42
C VAL A 221 -15.16 -2.47 1.40
N ASP A 222 -15.54 -3.74 1.17
CA ASP A 222 -16.90 -4.19 1.45
C ASP A 222 -17.05 -4.41 2.97
N PRO A 223 -17.84 -3.59 3.69
CA PRO A 223 -17.96 -3.72 5.13
C PRO A 223 -18.62 -5.03 5.56
N ARG A 224 -19.27 -5.77 4.66
CA ARG A 224 -19.92 -7.04 4.98
C ARG A 224 -18.96 -8.23 4.99
N THR A 225 -17.77 -8.08 4.39
CA THR A 225 -16.82 -9.17 4.17
C THR A 225 -15.38 -8.83 4.56
N GLY A 226 -15.00 -7.55 4.57
CA GLY A 226 -13.61 -7.13 4.67
C GLY A 226 -12.83 -7.23 3.36
N TYR A 227 -13.48 -7.60 2.24
CA TYR A 227 -12.78 -7.63 0.96
C TYR A 227 -12.38 -6.22 0.52
N VAL A 228 -11.13 -6.09 0.08
CA VAL A 228 -10.59 -4.85 -0.48
C VAL A 228 -11.01 -4.77 -1.94
N LEU A 229 -11.86 -3.79 -2.26
CA LEU A 229 -12.39 -3.54 -3.60
C LEU A 229 -11.51 -2.59 -4.40
N GLY A 230 -10.75 -1.74 -3.71
CA GLY A 230 -9.80 -0.78 -4.30
C GLY A 230 -8.81 -0.30 -3.24
N MET A 231 -7.54 -0.16 -3.61
CA MET A 231 -6.49 0.34 -2.72
C MET A 231 -5.45 1.11 -3.55
N VAL A 232 -5.45 2.43 -3.42
CA VAL A 232 -4.58 3.33 -4.17
C VAL A 232 -3.58 3.95 -3.21
N SER A 233 -2.31 3.94 -3.61
CA SER A 233 -1.22 4.68 -2.98
C SER A 233 -0.56 5.58 -4.03
N LEU A 234 -0.41 6.86 -3.70
CA LEU A 234 0.28 7.86 -4.50
C LEU A 234 1.47 8.43 -3.71
N PRO A 235 2.62 8.67 -4.35
CA PRO A 235 2.89 8.48 -5.77
C PRO A 235 2.93 6.99 -6.18
N SER A 236 2.54 6.69 -7.41
CA SER A 236 2.64 5.34 -7.98
C SER A 236 3.70 5.26 -9.08
N TYR A 237 4.09 4.05 -9.43
CA TYR A 237 5.08 3.69 -10.44
C TYR A 237 4.56 2.55 -11.32
N ASP A 238 5.00 2.48 -12.57
CA ASP A 238 4.74 1.30 -13.41
C ASP A 238 5.67 0.15 -12.97
N ASN A 239 5.11 -0.97 -12.55
CA ASN A 239 5.84 -2.14 -12.06
C ASN A 239 6.45 -3.00 -13.20
N ASN A 240 6.11 -2.78 -14.47
CA ASN A 240 6.75 -3.45 -15.61
C ASN A 240 8.24 -3.11 -15.72
N VAL A 241 8.65 -1.92 -15.27
CA VAL A 241 10.06 -1.49 -15.33
C VAL A 241 10.98 -2.39 -14.50
N PHE A 242 10.46 -3.01 -13.44
CA PHE A 242 11.21 -3.97 -12.63
C PHE A 242 11.28 -5.34 -13.30
N ALA A 243 10.16 -5.81 -13.88
CA ALA A 243 10.11 -7.08 -14.61
C ALA A 243 11.01 -7.09 -15.87
N ASP A 244 11.29 -5.93 -16.45
CA ASP A 244 12.12 -5.79 -17.66
C ASP A 244 13.63 -5.68 -17.37
N GLY A 245 14.04 -5.61 -16.10
CA GLY A 245 15.41 -5.32 -15.69
C GLY A 245 15.65 -3.82 -15.62
N ILE A 246 15.27 -3.23 -14.49
CA ILE A 246 15.37 -1.78 -14.24
C ILE A 246 16.82 -1.29 -14.31
N THR A 247 17.05 -0.17 -14.98
CA THR A 247 18.37 0.48 -14.98
C THR A 247 18.61 1.25 -13.68
N GLU A 248 19.88 1.49 -13.33
CA GLU A 248 20.23 2.27 -12.13
C GLU A 248 19.64 3.69 -12.17
N GLU A 249 19.55 4.32 -13.35
CA GLU A 249 18.96 5.64 -13.53
C GLU A 249 17.44 5.64 -13.32
N GLU A 250 16.72 4.65 -13.86
CA GLU A 250 15.28 4.47 -13.65
C GLU A 250 14.97 4.20 -12.18
N TYR A 251 15.74 3.31 -11.55
CA TYR A 251 15.58 2.99 -10.13
C TYR A 251 15.78 4.23 -9.25
N ARG A 252 16.85 5.01 -9.49
CA ARG A 252 17.08 6.28 -8.80
C ARG A 252 15.94 7.28 -9.03
N THR A 253 15.41 7.35 -10.24
CA THR A 253 14.26 8.22 -10.54
C THR A 253 13.05 7.88 -9.66
N ILE A 254 12.80 6.60 -9.39
CA ILE A 254 11.70 6.17 -8.51
C ILE A 254 12.04 6.43 -7.03
N VAL A 255 13.21 6.02 -6.56
CA VAL A 255 13.60 6.11 -5.14
C VAL A 255 13.80 7.55 -4.68
N ASP A 256 14.41 8.39 -5.49
CA ASP A 256 14.72 9.78 -5.14
C ASP A 256 13.53 10.72 -5.38
N SER A 257 12.40 10.21 -5.89
CA SER A 257 11.20 11.02 -6.10
C SER A 257 10.52 11.39 -4.78
N PRO A 258 10.03 12.65 -4.64
CA PRO A 258 9.28 13.07 -3.46
C PRO A 258 8.05 12.20 -3.20
N GLY A 259 7.71 12.02 -1.93
CA GLY A 259 6.54 11.22 -1.54
C GLY A 259 6.78 9.71 -1.50
N TYR A 260 8.01 9.24 -1.71
CA TYR A 260 8.43 7.84 -1.56
C TYR A 260 7.54 6.84 -2.35
N PRO A 261 7.61 6.82 -3.69
CA PRO A 261 6.70 6.02 -4.53
C PRO A 261 6.71 4.51 -4.27
N LEU A 262 7.81 3.95 -3.75
CA LEU A 262 7.87 2.53 -3.40
C LEU A 262 7.13 2.19 -2.10
N LEU A 263 6.76 3.19 -1.31
CA LEU A 263 5.99 3.00 -0.08
C LEU A 263 4.50 2.87 -0.41
N ASP A 264 3.86 1.81 0.07
CA ASP A 264 2.41 1.74 0.11
C ASP A 264 1.87 2.60 1.26
N HIS A 265 1.44 3.82 0.96
CA HIS A 265 0.86 4.75 1.93
C HIS A 265 -0.47 4.25 2.51
N ALA A 266 -1.16 3.30 1.88
CA ALA A 266 -2.44 2.78 2.37
C ALA A 266 -2.27 1.86 3.60
N ILE A 267 -1.19 1.07 3.65
CA ILE A 267 -0.94 0.09 4.71
C ILE A 267 0.32 0.37 5.55
N SER A 268 1.27 1.13 5.01
CA SER A 268 2.57 1.39 5.66
C SER A 268 2.68 2.84 6.16
N GLY A 269 1.98 3.77 5.51
CA GLY A 269 1.92 5.17 5.90
C GLY A 269 1.20 5.34 7.25
N ILE A 270 1.85 6.00 8.21
CA ILE A 270 1.30 6.27 9.54
C ILE A 270 1.07 7.76 9.75
N TYR A 271 -0.18 8.12 10.05
CA TYR A 271 -0.61 9.51 10.21
C TYR A 271 -1.50 9.63 11.44
N PRO A 272 -1.57 10.79 12.11
CA PRO A 272 -2.63 11.00 13.08
C PRO A 272 -3.99 10.88 12.37
N PRO A 273 -4.92 10.04 12.88
CA PRO A 273 -6.23 9.85 12.24
C PRO A 273 -7.10 11.13 12.27
N GLY A 274 -6.74 12.10 13.10
CA GLY A 274 -7.48 13.34 13.28
C GLY A 274 -8.94 13.09 13.65
N SER A 275 -9.82 13.98 13.20
CA SER A 275 -11.24 13.93 13.57
C SER A 275 -12.00 12.67 13.12
N THR A 276 -11.42 11.79 12.30
CA THR A 276 -12.00 10.46 12.03
C THR A 276 -12.05 9.60 13.31
N PHE A 277 -11.07 9.77 14.21
CA PHE A 277 -10.98 9.07 15.49
C PHE A 277 -12.12 9.40 16.47
N LYS A 278 -12.85 10.51 16.25
CA LYS A 278 -14.03 10.87 17.05
C LYS A 278 -15.12 9.78 17.00
N LEU A 279 -15.11 8.90 15.99
CA LEU A 279 -15.98 7.72 15.95
C LEU A 279 -15.66 6.74 17.09
N VAL A 280 -14.38 6.52 17.41
CA VAL A 280 -13.95 5.72 18.57
C VAL A 280 -14.42 6.38 19.86
N THR A 281 -14.11 7.66 20.05
CA THR A 281 -14.45 8.41 21.26
C THR A 281 -15.97 8.48 21.49
N ALA A 282 -16.75 8.70 20.43
CA ALA A 282 -18.22 8.71 20.50
C ALA A 282 -18.78 7.35 20.89
N SER A 283 -18.30 6.28 20.25
CA SER A 283 -18.77 4.91 20.50
C SER A 283 -18.45 4.47 21.93
N ALA A 284 -17.23 4.73 22.40
CA ALA A 284 -16.81 4.46 23.77
C ALA A 284 -17.62 5.28 24.77
N GLY A 285 -17.78 6.59 24.54
CA GLY A 285 -18.53 7.48 25.42
C GLY A 285 -19.99 7.06 25.61
N LEU A 286 -20.61 6.55 24.54
CA LEU A 286 -21.97 6.04 24.56
C LEU A 286 -22.07 4.67 25.28
N GLN A 287 -21.16 3.75 24.97
CA GLN A 287 -21.16 2.40 25.54
C GLN A 287 -20.86 2.42 27.06
N GLU A 288 -19.89 3.22 27.48
CA GLU A 288 -19.51 3.41 28.89
C GLU A 288 -20.45 4.35 29.65
N LYS A 289 -21.49 4.88 28.98
CA LYS A 289 -22.52 5.78 29.54
C LYS A 289 -21.96 7.10 30.10
N VAL A 290 -20.74 7.48 29.71
CA VAL A 290 -20.18 8.83 29.94
C VAL A 290 -21.07 9.89 29.29
N ILE A 291 -21.64 9.55 28.13
CA ILE A 291 -22.65 10.33 27.46
C ILE A 291 -23.82 9.44 27.04
N THR A 292 -24.96 10.07 26.78
CA THR A 292 -26.09 9.47 26.10
C THR A 292 -26.35 10.27 24.81
N ARG A 293 -27.20 9.74 23.93
CA ARG A 293 -27.68 10.50 22.74
C ARG A 293 -28.28 11.86 23.10
N LYS A 294 -28.79 12.03 24.33
CA LYS A 294 -29.43 13.26 24.82
C LYS A 294 -28.52 14.14 25.66
N THR A 295 -27.30 13.71 25.96
CA THR A 295 -26.36 14.52 26.73
C THR A 295 -25.99 15.75 25.90
N ILE A 296 -26.21 16.94 26.47
CA ILE A 296 -25.90 18.22 25.86
C ILE A 296 -24.69 18.80 26.57
N LEU A 297 -23.65 19.15 25.82
CA LEU A 297 -22.46 19.81 26.35
C LEU A 297 -22.27 21.14 25.64
N ASN A 298 -22.01 22.19 26.42
CA ASN A 298 -21.67 23.50 25.90
C ASN A 298 -20.27 23.50 25.26
N ALA A 299 -20.14 24.07 24.06
CA ALA A 299 -18.90 24.13 23.29
C ALA A 299 -18.61 25.58 22.80
N PRO A 300 -18.00 26.43 23.65
CA PRO A 300 -17.87 27.88 23.44
C PRO A 300 -16.70 28.29 22.53
N GLY A 301 -16.24 27.38 21.65
CA GLY A 301 -15.09 27.61 20.76
C GLY A 301 -13.70 27.48 21.44
N ILE A 302 -13.56 27.90 22.70
CA ILE A 302 -12.33 27.71 23.51
C ILE A 302 -12.66 27.30 24.95
N ILE A 303 -11.93 26.35 25.50
CA ILE A 303 -11.97 26.00 26.94
C ILE A 303 -10.59 26.13 27.56
N TYR A 304 -10.55 26.34 28.88
CA TYR A 304 -9.30 26.41 29.65
C TYR A 304 -9.25 25.23 30.61
N LEU A 305 -8.31 24.32 30.39
CA LEU A 305 -8.07 23.19 31.28
C LEU A 305 -7.24 23.68 32.48
N PRO A 306 -7.78 23.64 33.72
CA PRO A 306 -7.02 24.07 34.90
C PRO A 306 -5.76 23.23 35.09
N ASN A 307 -4.70 23.85 35.59
CA ASN A 307 -3.48 23.11 35.91
C ASN A 307 -3.75 22.14 37.05
N ARG A 308 -3.42 20.85 36.88
CA ARG A 308 -3.65 19.83 37.91
C ARG A 308 -3.02 20.17 39.27
N ASN A 309 -1.84 20.79 39.27
CA ASN A 309 -1.11 21.11 40.50
C ASN A 309 -1.48 22.50 41.06
N PHE A 310 -2.08 23.36 40.24
CA PHE A 310 -2.46 24.73 40.59
C PHE A 310 -3.86 25.06 40.02
N PRO A 311 -4.92 24.35 40.45
CA PRO A 311 -6.24 24.42 39.83
C PRO A 311 -6.87 25.81 39.94
N ASP A 312 -6.57 26.55 41.01
CA ASP A 312 -7.11 27.88 41.27
C ASP A 312 -6.34 29.02 40.57
N ASN A 313 -5.27 28.71 39.84
CA ASN A 313 -4.45 29.72 39.14
C ASN A 313 -4.82 29.77 37.65
N PRO A 314 -5.65 30.74 37.21
CA PRO A 314 -6.09 30.83 35.83
C PRO A 314 -4.96 31.11 34.84
N ASN A 315 -3.84 31.70 35.29
CA ASN A 315 -2.69 32.00 34.43
C ASN A 315 -1.91 30.73 34.03
N LEU A 316 -2.14 29.61 34.71
CA LEU A 316 -1.51 28.32 34.41
C LEU A 316 -2.48 27.36 33.71
N ALA A 317 -3.71 27.80 33.42
CA ALA A 317 -4.69 27.00 32.69
C ALA A 317 -4.31 26.92 31.21
N GLN A 318 -4.39 25.72 30.64
CA GLN A 318 -4.02 25.48 29.25
C GLN A 318 -5.24 25.69 28.34
N PRO A 319 -5.16 26.55 27.31
CA PRO A 319 -6.24 26.69 26.34
C PRO A 319 -6.32 25.47 25.42
N PHE A 320 -7.54 25.00 25.17
CA PHE A 320 -7.88 24.03 24.12
C PHE A 320 -8.97 24.63 23.24
N VAL A 321 -8.70 24.68 21.95
CA VAL A 321 -9.58 25.33 20.97
C VAL A 321 -10.28 24.31 20.09
N CYS A 322 -11.48 24.66 19.66
CA CYS A 322 -12.15 24.01 18.54
C CYS A 322 -11.75 24.69 17.23
N TRP A 323 -11.77 23.97 16.11
CA TRP A 323 -11.47 24.53 14.79
C TRP A 323 -12.25 25.82 14.47
N ILE A 324 -13.51 25.94 14.90
CA ILE A 324 -14.37 27.11 14.68
C ILE A 324 -13.90 28.38 15.41
N HIS A 325 -13.04 28.24 16.43
CA HIS A 325 -12.48 29.37 17.17
C HIS A 325 -11.67 30.30 16.28
N LYS A 326 -11.01 29.77 15.24
CA LYS A 326 -10.25 30.57 14.26
C LYS A 326 -11.12 31.58 13.52
N SER A 327 -12.43 31.32 13.44
CA SER A 327 -13.43 32.20 12.84
C SER A 327 -14.20 33.05 13.87
N GLY A 328 -13.78 33.03 15.14
CA GLY A 328 -14.46 33.70 16.24
C GLY A 328 -15.82 33.09 16.61
N GLY A 329 -16.10 31.86 16.16
CA GLY A 329 -17.37 31.19 16.39
C GLY A 329 -17.33 30.16 17.53
N GLU A 330 -18.50 29.59 17.79
CA GLU A 330 -18.74 28.50 18.75
C GLU A 330 -19.82 27.57 18.23
N HIS A 331 -19.89 26.33 18.76
CA HIS A 331 -20.98 25.40 18.42
C HIS A 331 -22.13 25.45 19.43
N GLY A 332 -21.91 26.09 20.59
CA GLY A 332 -22.92 26.20 21.64
C GLY A 332 -23.27 24.86 22.27
N ASP A 333 -24.53 24.69 22.65
CA ASP A 333 -25.04 23.49 23.30
C ASP A 333 -25.40 22.41 22.28
N ILE A 334 -24.61 21.34 22.24
CA ILE A 334 -24.74 20.27 21.25
C ILE A 334 -24.73 18.89 21.89
N ASN A 335 -25.41 17.93 21.25
CA ASN A 335 -25.29 16.51 21.57
C ASN A 335 -24.23 15.80 20.71
N VAL A 336 -24.00 14.51 20.97
CA VAL A 336 -23.01 13.71 20.24
C VAL A 336 -23.27 13.60 18.74
N VAL A 337 -24.53 13.56 18.31
CA VAL A 337 -24.90 13.48 16.88
C VAL A 337 -24.49 14.77 16.17
N GLN A 338 -24.83 15.92 16.76
CA GLN A 338 -24.42 17.24 16.26
C GLN A 338 -22.91 17.42 16.33
N ALA A 339 -22.27 16.98 17.42
CA ALA A 339 -20.82 17.08 17.61
C ALA A 339 -20.04 16.28 16.56
N LEU A 340 -20.53 15.11 16.16
CA LEU A 340 -19.98 14.35 15.03
C LEU A 340 -20.18 15.09 13.71
N ALA A 341 -21.40 15.62 13.48
CA ALA A 341 -21.77 16.31 12.25
C ALA A 341 -20.93 17.57 11.98
N VAL A 342 -20.67 18.38 13.01
CA VAL A 342 -19.85 19.61 12.94
C VAL A 342 -18.39 19.38 13.37
N SER A 343 -18.02 18.14 13.66
CA SER A 343 -16.68 17.77 14.13
C SER A 343 -16.18 18.59 15.33
N CYS A 344 -17.01 18.82 16.36
CA CYS A 344 -16.66 19.72 17.47
C CYS A 344 -15.57 19.15 18.39
N ASP A 345 -14.38 19.74 18.41
CA ASP A 345 -13.25 19.26 19.24
C ASP A 345 -13.54 19.36 20.74
N ILE A 346 -14.13 20.46 21.21
CA ILE A 346 -14.42 20.68 22.63
C ILE A 346 -15.35 19.62 23.20
N PHE A 347 -16.36 19.18 22.44
CA PHE A 347 -17.23 18.09 22.86
C PHE A 347 -16.40 16.83 23.14
N PHE A 348 -15.47 16.48 22.24
CA PHE A 348 -14.64 15.28 22.37
C PHE A 348 -13.49 15.42 23.37
N TYR A 349 -12.97 16.62 23.62
CA TYR A 349 -12.07 16.88 24.75
C TYR A 349 -12.75 16.53 26.07
N LYS A 350 -13.98 17.02 26.27
CA LYS A 350 -14.78 16.76 27.47
C LYS A 350 -15.09 15.27 27.61
N VAL A 351 -15.57 14.62 26.54
CA VAL A 351 -15.90 13.19 26.56
C VAL A 351 -14.66 12.32 26.81
N GLY A 352 -13.52 12.65 26.21
CA GLY A 352 -12.29 11.88 26.34
C GLY A 352 -11.60 12.07 27.69
N GLY A 353 -11.27 13.32 28.05
CA GLY A 353 -10.45 13.62 29.23
C GLY A 353 -11.20 14.20 30.43
N GLY A 354 -12.50 14.42 30.33
CA GLY A 354 -13.30 15.11 31.35
C GLY A 354 -13.19 16.63 31.25
N TYR A 355 -13.93 17.37 32.07
CA TYR A 355 -13.77 18.81 32.24
C TYR A 355 -14.22 19.23 33.65
N PRO A 356 -13.28 19.27 34.62
CA PRO A 356 -13.59 19.56 36.02
C PRO A 356 -14.38 20.86 36.26
N PRO A 357 -14.16 21.97 35.53
CA PRO A 357 -14.97 23.19 35.74
C PRO A 357 -16.47 23.02 35.46
N ALA A 358 -16.87 21.96 34.75
CA ALA A 358 -18.27 21.61 34.51
C ALA A 358 -18.69 20.33 35.25
N ASP A 359 -17.90 19.85 36.21
CA ASP A 359 -18.14 18.61 36.96
C ASP A 359 -18.44 17.42 36.04
N PHE A 360 -17.65 17.31 34.96
CA PHE A 360 -17.83 16.29 33.93
C PHE A 360 -16.66 15.31 33.92
N ASP A 361 -16.90 14.06 34.25
CA ASP A 361 -15.92 12.98 34.14
C ASP A 361 -15.93 12.39 32.73
N GLY A 362 -14.76 12.33 32.09
CA GLY A 362 -14.60 11.71 30.78
C GLY A 362 -14.21 10.24 30.86
N LEU A 363 -13.99 9.63 29.70
CA LEU A 363 -13.56 8.23 29.55
C LEU A 363 -12.23 7.93 30.24
N GLY A 364 -11.29 8.87 30.18
CA GLY A 364 -9.90 8.65 30.56
C GLY A 364 -9.10 7.90 29.50
N VAL A 365 -7.77 7.95 29.60
CA VAL A 365 -6.86 7.38 28.59
C VAL A 365 -6.97 5.87 28.46
N GLN A 366 -7.13 5.14 29.57
CA GLN A 366 -7.12 3.68 29.54
C GLN A 366 -8.28 3.15 28.70
N THR A 367 -9.50 3.59 29.03
CA THR A 367 -10.72 3.27 28.28
C THR A 367 -10.60 3.70 26.82
N LEU A 368 -10.13 4.92 26.55
CA LEU A 368 -9.97 5.41 25.19
C LEU A 368 -8.98 4.56 24.37
N ALA A 369 -7.85 4.17 24.97
CA ALA A 369 -6.86 3.29 24.34
C ALA A 369 -7.40 1.87 24.13
N ASP A 370 -8.18 1.33 25.07
CA ASP A 370 -8.77 0.00 24.94
C ASP A 370 -9.79 -0.04 23.81
N TYR A 371 -10.66 0.98 23.69
CA TYR A 371 -11.57 1.10 22.55
C TYR A 371 -10.83 1.32 21.22
N ALA A 372 -9.78 2.14 21.18
CA ALA A 372 -8.96 2.29 19.98
C ALA A 372 -8.40 0.94 19.51
N ARG A 373 -7.86 0.13 20.43
CA ARG A 373 -7.39 -1.22 20.12
C ARG A 373 -8.53 -2.15 19.69
N LEU A 374 -9.71 -2.06 20.31
CA LEU A 374 -10.88 -2.83 19.89
C LEU A 374 -11.26 -2.53 18.43
N PHE A 375 -11.17 -1.28 17.99
CA PHE A 375 -11.36 -0.86 16.60
C PHE A 375 -10.21 -1.22 15.65
N GLY A 376 -9.14 -1.86 16.14
CA GLY A 376 -8.02 -2.35 15.34
C GLY A 376 -6.82 -1.40 15.21
N PHE A 377 -6.81 -0.27 15.93
CA PHE A 377 -5.64 0.60 15.96
C PHE A 377 -4.53 0.03 16.84
N GLY A 378 -3.26 0.26 16.45
CA GLY A 378 -2.10 -0.18 17.23
C GLY A 378 -1.74 -1.65 17.07
N GLU A 379 -2.38 -2.35 16.14
CA GLU A 379 -2.07 -3.73 15.74
C GLU A 379 -2.15 -3.87 14.21
N LEU A 380 -1.45 -4.86 13.65
CA LEU A 380 -1.57 -5.20 12.23
C LEU A 380 -3.02 -5.63 11.92
N SER A 381 -3.58 -5.15 10.81
CA SER A 381 -4.91 -5.56 10.35
C SER A 381 -4.91 -7.01 9.89
N GLY A 382 -3.75 -7.51 9.43
CA GLY A 382 -3.59 -8.85 8.87
C GLY A 382 -3.99 -8.92 7.41
N ILE A 383 -3.93 -7.80 6.69
CA ILE A 383 -4.06 -7.81 5.23
C ILE A 383 -3.04 -8.79 4.62
N ASP A 384 -3.42 -9.44 3.54
CA ASP A 384 -2.57 -10.38 2.80
C ASP A 384 -1.59 -9.66 1.86
N LEU A 385 -0.92 -8.65 2.41
CA LEU A 385 0.15 -7.87 1.80
C LEU A 385 1.28 -7.67 2.82
N PRO A 386 2.55 -7.65 2.38
CA PRO A 386 3.68 -7.41 3.26
C PRO A 386 3.79 -5.92 3.64
N GLY A 387 4.65 -5.60 4.60
CA GLY A 387 5.02 -4.20 4.90
C GLY A 387 4.02 -3.40 5.74
N GLU A 388 2.90 -4.00 6.16
CA GLU A 388 1.90 -3.33 6.99
C GLU A 388 2.49 -2.73 8.28
N ASN A 389 2.08 -1.51 8.62
CA ASN A 389 2.43 -0.85 9.88
C ASN A 389 1.29 -0.94 10.91
N ALA A 390 1.64 -1.23 12.16
CA ALA A 390 0.66 -1.33 13.25
C ALA A 390 0.13 0.04 13.74
N GLY A 391 0.77 1.15 13.37
CA GLY A 391 0.47 2.47 13.93
C GLY A 391 0.84 2.56 15.42
N LEU A 392 0.17 3.46 16.15
CA LEU A 392 0.43 3.68 17.57
C LEU A 392 -0.85 4.08 18.30
N VAL A 393 -1.22 3.29 19.32
CA VAL A 393 -2.18 3.71 20.35
C VAL A 393 -1.39 4.08 21.60
N PRO A 394 -1.20 5.38 21.91
CA PRO A 394 -0.38 5.81 23.02
C PRO A 394 -1.07 5.53 24.35
N ASP A 395 -0.28 5.19 25.36
CA ASP A 395 -0.74 5.03 26.73
C ASP A 395 0.31 5.58 27.73
N PRO A 396 -0.01 5.69 29.03
CA PRO A 396 0.91 6.24 30.01
C PRO A 396 2.23 5.45 30.15
N LYS A 397 2.22 4.15 29.86
CA LYS A 397 3.43 3.31 29.92
C LYS A 397 4.31 3.62 28.71
N TRP A 398 3.73 3.65 27.51
CA TRP A 398 4.43 4.02 26.28
C TRP A 398 5.06 5.40 26.40
N LYS A 399 4.30 6.43 26.83
CA LYS A 399 4.80 7.82 26.90
C LYS A 399 6.00 7.95 27.84
N ARG A 400 5.99 7.21 28.96
CA ARG A 400 7.11 7.18 29.92
C ARG A 400 8.36 6.54 29.32
N ILE A 401 8.20 5.47 28.55
CA ILE A 401 9.32 4.74 27.95
C ILE A 401 9.88 5.50 26.74
N ALA A 402 9.02 5.92 25.82
CA ALA A 402 9.41 6.53 24.56
C ALA A 402 9.85 7.99 24.69
N LYS A 403 9.21 8.77 25.59
CA LYS A 403 9.45 10.22 25.73
C LYS A 403 10.03 10.64 27.09
N GLY A 404 10.08 9.74 28.07
CA GLY A 404 10.50 10.11 29.43
C GLY A 404 9.51 11.01 30.17
N GLU A 405 8.28 11.16 29.66
CA GLU A 405 7.27 12.08 30.17
C GLU A 405 6.15 11.38 30.94
N ARG A 406 5.47 12.12 31.82
CA ARG A 406 4.25 11.64 32.49
C ARG A 406 3.03 11.98 31.64
N TRP A 407 2.03 11.09 31.64
CA TRP A 407 0.73 11.36 31.04
C TRP A 407 -0.01 12.48 31.79
N VAL A 408 -0.58 13.42 31.04
CA VAL A 408 -1.42 14.52 31.53
C VAL A 408 -2.76 14.53 30.81
N THR A 409 -3.77 15.21 31.38
CA THR A 409 -5.12 15.26 30.79
C THR A 409 -5.14 15.84 29.37
N GLY A 410 -4.23 16.76 29.05
CA GLY A 410 -4.07 17.28 27.69
C GLY A 410 -3.69 16.22 26.65
N ASP A 411 -2.94 15.18 27.05
CA ASP A 411 -2.62 14.05 26.17
C ASP A 411 -3.90 13.28 25.82
N THR A 412 -4.78 13.07 26.80
CA THR A 412 -6.09 12.44 26.58
C THR A 412 -6.98 13.29 25.68
N TYR A 413 -6.98 14.62 25.83
CA TYR A 413 -7.72 15.53 24.96
C TYR A 413 -7.28 15.40 23.50
N ASN A 414 -5.97 15.41 23.26
CA ASN A 414 -5.42 15.27 21.91
C ASN A 414 -5.77 13.89 21.31
N MET A 415 -5.59 12.82 22.08
CA MET A 415 -5.93 11.47 21.63
C MET A 415 -7.43 11.35 21.30
N ALA A 416 -8.31 11.96 22.10
CA ALA A 416 -9.77 11.90 21.91
C ALA A 416 -10.27 12.49 20.59
N ILE A 417 -9.45 13.34 19.94
CA ILE A 417 -9.72 13.91 18.62
C ILE A 417 -8.77 13.36 17.54
N GLY A 418 -8.02 12.29 17.82
CA GLY A 418 -7.12 11.63 16.88
C GLY A 418 -5.81 12.39 16.61
N GLN A 419 -5.36 13.22 17.54
CA GLN A 419 -4.14 14.03 17.45
C GLN A 419 -3.16 13.66 18.58
N GLY A 420 -1.99 14.30 18.58
CA GLY A 420 -0.92 14.00 19.53
C GLY A 420 -0.15 12.76 19.07
N ASP A 421 -0.09 11.74 19.92
CA ASP A 421 0.76 10.56 19.69
C ASP A 421 0.03 9.37 19.08
N VAL A 422 -1.27 9.47 18.81
CA VAL A 422 -2.01 8.41 18.10
C VAL A 422 -1.68 8.46 16.62
N LEU A 423 -1.26 7.32 16.07
CA LEU A 423 -0.92 7.15 14.67
C LEU A 423 -1.67 5.95 14.11
N ALA A 424 -2.11 6.04 12.88
CA ALA A 424 -2.89 5.03 12.19
C ALA A 424 -2.58 4.99 10.70
N THR A 425 -2.80 3.83 10.10
CA THR A 425 -2.77 3.68 8.64
C THR A 425 -4.14 4.05 8.03
N PRO A 426 -4.19 4.51 6.76
CA PRO A 426 -5.46 4.68 6.05
C PRO A 426 -6.33 3.42 6.05
N LEU A 427 -5.71 2.23 5.96
CA LEU A 427 -6.41 0.95 6.10
C LEU A 427 -7.07 0.80 7.47
N GLN A 428 -6.37 1.08 8.58
CA GLN A 428 -6.97 1.01 9.93
C GLN A 428 -8.17 1.95 10.09
N VAL A 429 -8.09 3.19 9.56
CA VAL A 429 -9.22 4.14 9.58
C VAL A 429 -10.40 3.61 8.75
N THR A 430 -10.11 2.99 7.61
CA THR A 430 -11.12 2.38 6.73
C THR A 430 -11.81 1.20 7.42
N MET A 431 -11.05 0.32 8.08
CA MET A 431 -11.60 -0.84 8.79
C MET A 431 -12.40 -0.44 10.04
N MET A 432 -11.96 0.59 10.78
CA MET A 432 -12.76 1.20 11.85
C MET A 432 -14.10 1.71 11.31
N THR A 433 -14.09 2.40 10.17
CA THR A 433 -15.30 2.95 9.55
C THR A 433 -16.24 1.83 9.07
N ALA A 434 -15.68 0.77 8.48
CA ALA A 434 -16.42 -0.42 8.08
C ALA A 434 -17.09 -1.12 9.27
N ALA A 435 -16.38 -1.23 10.41
CA ALA A 435 -16.93 -1.78 11.65
C ALA A 435 -18.11 -0.94 12.19
N VAL A 436 -18.05 0.39 12.07
CA VAL A 436 -19.20 1.25 12.43
C VAL A 436 -20.37 1.05 11.46
N ALA A 437 -20.08 0.84 10.18
CA ALA A 437 -21.09 0.65 9.14
C ALA A 437 -21.83 -0.68 9.25
N ASN A 438 -21.17 -1.76 9.70
CA ASN A 438 -21.71 -3.13 9.71
C ASN A 438 -22.14 -3.63 11.11
N ASP A 439 -22.50 -2.71 12.01
CA ASP A 439 -22.93 -3.02 13.39
C ASP A 439 -21.87 -3.68 14.29
N GLY A 440 -20.59 -3.40 14.03
CA GLY A 440 -19.51 -3.64 14.99
C GLY A 440 -18.65 -4.85 14.67
N ILE A 441 -18.69 -5.38 13.45
CA ILE A 441 -17.84 -6.52 13.05
C ILE A 441 -16.56 -5.97 12.42
N LEU A 442 -15.42 -6.17 13.08
CA LEU A 442 -14.12 -5.87 12.51
C LEU A 442 -13.61 -7.08 11.72
N TYR A 443 -13.74 -7.02 10.40
CA TYR A 443 -13.20 -8.05 9.50
C TYR A 443 -11.67 -7.90 9.34
N GLN A 444 -11.00 -9.00 8.99
CA GLN A 444 -9.66 -8.96 8.43
C GLN A 444 -9.77 -8.45 6.98
N PRO A 445 -9.05 -7.40 6.59
CA PRO A 445 -9.00 -7.00 5.20
C PRO A 445 -8.34 -8.09 4.35
N GLN A 446 -8.90 -8.38 3.18
CA GLN A 446 -8.38 -9.41 2.26
C GLN A 446 -8.43 -8.90 0.82
N VAL A 447 -7.32 -9.04 0.10
CA VAL A 447 -7.17 -8.73 -1.33
C VAL A 447 -7.38 -9.98 -2.17
N VAL A 448 -6.87 -11.14 -1.76
CA VAL A 448 -7.09 -12.41 -2.46
C VAL A 448 -8.39 -13.06 -1.98
N ALA A 449 -9.36 -13.18 -2.87
CA ALA A 449 -10.65 -13.82 -2.62
C ALA A 449 -10.59 -15.35 -2.82
N ALA A 450 -9.79 -15.84 -3.77
CA ALA A 450 -9.64 -17.26 -4.04
C ALA A 450 -8.30 -17.60 -4.72
N VAL A 451 -7.98 -18.88 -4.71
CA VAL A 451 -6.85 -19.48 -5.44
C VAL A 451 -7.40 -20.57 -6.35
N THR A 452 -7.00 -20.57 -7.62
CA THR A 452 -7.36 -21.59 -8.61
C THR A 452 -6.14 -22.27 -9.21
N ASP A 453 -6.29 -23.47 -9.76
CA ASP A 453 -5.22 -24.09 -10.56
C ASP A 453 -5.09 -23.40 -11.94
N ALA A 454 -4.16 -23.90 -12.77
CA ALA A 454 -3.92 -23.39 -14.12
C ALA A 454 -5.14 -23.56 -15.06
N GLU A 455 -5.99 -24.56 -14.79
CA GLU A 455 -7.24 -24.83 -15.50
C GLU A 455 -8.44 -24.05 -14.94
N ASN A 456 -8.23 -23.17 -13.95
CA ASN A 456 -9.23 -22.36 -13.25
C ASN A 456 -10.20 -23.15 -12.36
N HIS A 457 -9.83 -24.36 -11.92
CA HIS A 457 -10.57 -25.03 -10.85
C HIS A 457 -10.24 -24.40 -9.50
N LEU A 458 -11.27 -24.23 -8.67
CA LEU A 458 -11.11 -23.67 -7.33
C LEU A 458 -10.30 -24.61 -6.43
N VAL A 459 -9.15 -24.12 -5.95
CA VAL A 459 -8.29 -24.82 -4.98
C VAL A 459 -8.59 -24.34 -3.56
N GLN A 460 -8.71 -23.02 -3.38
CA GLN A 460 -9.01 -22.42 -2.09
C GLN A 460 -9.91 -21.20 -2.26
N PHE A 461 -10.89 -21.04 -1.37
CA PHE A 461 -11.71 -19.84 -1.28
C PHE A 461 -11.46 -19.16 0.07
N ASN A 462 -10.95 -17.93 0.04
CA ASN A 462 -10.62 -17.15 1.23
C ASN A 462 -11.91 -16.52 1.77
N ARG A 463 -12.54 -17.19 2.73
CA ARG A 463 -13.77 -16.70 3.35
C ARG A 463 -13.49 -15.47 4.21
N PRO A 464 -14.47 -14.54 4.32
CA PRO A 464 -14.41 -13.41 5.25
C PRO A 464 -14.08 -13.87 6.67
N VAL A 465 -13.07 -13.24 7.29
CA VAL A 465 -12.64 -13.55 8.65
C VAL A 465 -13.06 -12.42 9.57
N ALA A 466 -14.05 -12.66 10.42
CA ALA A 466 -14.42 -11.73 11.48
C ALA A 466 -13.36 -11.81 12.59
N ARG A 467 -12.45 -10.83 12.67
CA ARG A 467 -11.40 -10.81 13.69
C ARG A 467 -11.96 -10.54 15.07
N ARG A 468 -12.95 -9.65 15.15
CA ARG A 468 -13.52 -9.19 16.40
C ARG A 468 -14.93 -8.66 16.20
N GLU A 469 -15.79 -8.91 17.18
CA GLU A 469 -17.03 -8.17 17.35
C GLU A 469 -16.80 -7.12 18.44
N LEU A 470 -17.11 -5.86 18.14
CA LEU A 470 -16.97 -4.77 19.09
C LEU A 470 -18.01 -4.93 20.20
N PRO A 471 -17.63 -4.78 21.48
CA PRO A 471 -18.55 -4.87 22.61
C PRO A 471 -19.38 -3.59 22.75
N ILE A 472 -20.05 -3.17 21.68
CA ILE A 472 -20.79 -1.91 21.55
C ILE A 472 -22.22 -2.22 21.09
N ASP A 473 -23.22 -1.78 21.85
CA ASP A 473 -24.61 -2.00 21.47
C ASP A 473 -24.90 -1.33 20.11
N SER A 474 -25.62 -2.03 19.23
CA SER A 474 -25.99 -1.54 17.89
C SER A 474 -26.67 -0.16 17.89
N LYS A 475 -27.49 0.15 18.91
CA LYS A 475 -28.13 1.47 19.10
C LYS A 475 -27.11 2.63 19.25
N HIS A 476 -25.92 2.35 19.77
CA HIS A 476 -24.85 3.33 19.93
C HIS A 476 -24.13 3.55 18.61
N LEU A 477 -23.83 2.47 17.86
CA LEU A 477 -23.30 2.58 16.51
C LEU A 477 -24.28 3.26 15.55
N GLU A 478 -25.59 3.01 15.69
CA GLU A 478 -26.63 3.74 14.96
C GLU A 478 -26.59 5.24 15.24
N THR A 479 -26.39 5.63 16.50
CA THR A 479 -26.23 7.05 16.89
C THR A 479 -24.99 7.67 16.24
N VAL A 480 -23.89 6.92 16.16
CA VAL A 480 -22.65 7.35 15.49
C VAL A 480 -22.86 7.49 13.98
N ARG A 481 -23.47 6.51 13.32
CA ARG A 481 -23.84 6.56 11.90
C ARG A 481 -24.76 7.73 11.60
N GLN A 482 -25.71 8.05 12.48
CA GLN A 482 -26.55 9.22 12.31
C GLN A 482 -25.73 10.53 12.33
N GLY A 483 -24.74 10.63 13.21
CA GLY A 483 -23.80 11.75 13.22
C GLY A 483 -22.99 11.86 11.92
N MET A 484 -22.51 10.73 11.40
CA MET A 484 -21.82 10.66 10.11
C MET A 484 -22.73 11.04 8.94
N TRP A 485 -24.01 10.65 9.00
CA TRP A 485 -25.01 11.02 7.99
C TRP A 485 -25.25 12.52 8.00
N TYR A 486 -25.42 13.15 9.17
CA TYR A 486 -25.59 14.60 9.25
C TYR A 486 -24.32 15.38 8.85
N ALA A 487 -23.12 14.81 9.00
CA ALA A 487 -21.91 15.45 8.51
C ALA A 487 -21.93 15.68 6.99
N VAL A 488 -22.63 14.83 6.24
CA VAL A 488 -22.73 14.88 4.78
C VAL A 488 -24.06 15.46 4.30
N ASN A 489 -25.17 15.21 4.99
CA ASN A 489 -26.50 15.54 4.45
C ASN A 489 -27.15 16.75 5.11
N ALA A 490 -26.53 17.32 6.15
CA ALA A 490 -27.03 18.55 6.78
C ALA A 490 -26.35 19.79 6.19
N ASP A 491 -27.10 20.89 6.08
CA ASP A 491 -26.55 22.21 5.68
C ASP A 491 -25.43 22.70 6.62
N PHE A 492 -25.46 22.28 7.89
CA PHE A 492 -24.45 22.60 8.89
C PHE A 492 -23.34 21.55 9.01
N GLY A 493 -23.41 20.47 8.24
CA GLY A 493 -22.43 19.38 8.26
C GLY A 493 -21.06 19.84 7.74
N THR A 494 -20.01 19.09 8.05
CA THR A 494 -18.65 19.41 7.58
C THR A 494 -18.36 19.06 6.12
N ALA A 495 -19.22 18.26 5.47
CA ALA A 495 -19.00 17.79 4.10
C ALA A 495 -20.30 17.72 3.25
N PRO A 496 -21.15 18.76 3.22
CA PRO A 496 -22.35 18.76 2.39
C PRO A 496 -22.07 18.61 0.88
N GLU A 497 -20.87 18.98 0.44
CA GLU A 497 -20.43 18.93 -0.95
C GLU A 497 -20.29 17.51 -1.52
N VAL A 498 -20.21 16.47 -0.68
CA VAL A 498 -20.12 15.07 -1.13
C VAL A 498 -21.46 14.32 -1.06
N ALA A 499 -22.55 15.02 -0.74
CA ALA A 499 -23.89 14.43 -0.76
C ALA A 499 -24.32 14.07 -2.18
N LEU A 500 -24.99 12.91 -2.34
CA LEU A 500 -25.47 12.41 -3.63
C LEU A 500 -26.99 12.31 -3.65
N PRO A 501 -27.67 12.67 -4.76
CA PRO A 501 -29.14 12.77 -4.80
C PRO A 501 -29.87 11.42 -4.69
N ASN A 502 -29.23 10.31 -5.05
CA ASN A 502 -29.87 8.97 -5.11
C ASN A 502 -29.13 7.91 -4.28
N VAL A 503 -28.13 8.31 -3.50
CA VAL A 503 -27.32 7.41 -2.66
C VAL A 503 -27.15 8.09 -1.31
N GLU A 504 -27.56 7.42 -0.24
CA GLU A 504 -27.31 7.93 1.11
C GLU A 504 -25.83 7.76 1.43
N VAL A 505 -25.14 8.88 1.62
CA VAL A 505 -23.72 8.93 1.99
C VAL A 505 -23.62 9.36 3.44
N ALA A 506 -22.84 8.63 4.23
CA ALA A 506 -22.49 9.01 5.59
C ALA A 506 -20.96 9.02 5.69
N GLY A 507 -20.40 10.05 6.33
CA GLY A 507 -18.95 10.21 6.37
C GLY A 507 -18.46 10.99 7.57
N LYS A 508 -17.15 11.00 7.75
CA LYS A 508 -16.48 11.82 8.76
C LYS A 508 -15.17 12.35 8.19
N THR A 509 -15.04 13.67 8.11
CA THR A 509 -13.80 14.31 7.71
C THR A 509 -12.78 14.31 8.85
N GLY A 510 -11.49 14.34 8.49
CA GLY A 510 -10.36 14.47 9.39
C GLY A 510 -9.39 15.53 8.87
N THR A 511 -8.82 16.30 9.79
CA THR A 511 -7.61 17.08 9.50
C THR A 511 -6.65 16.80 10.65
N ALA A 512 -5.45 16.36 10.29
CA ALA A 512 -4.38 16.10 11.23
C ALA A 512 -3.29 17.14 11.02
N GLU A 513 -2.63 17.50 12.12
CA GLU A 513 -1.36 18.20 12.00
C GLU A 513 -0.32 17.11 11.80
N PHE A 514 0.29 17.10 10.62
CA PHE A 514 1.32 16.15 10.27
C PHE A 514 2.58 16.94 9.95
N PHE A 515 3.68 16.58 10.60
CA PHE A 515 4.99 17.12 10.26
C PHE A 515 5.53 16.26 9.13
N ASP A 516 5.60 16.82 7.92
CA ASP A 516 6.36 16.22 6.83
C ASP A 516 7.84 16.41 7.17
N PRO A 517 8.64 15.34 7.37
CA PRO A 517 10.02 15.46 7.86
C PRO A 517 11.02 16.06 6.85
N GLU A 518 10.57 16.63 5.73
CA GLU A 518 11.43 17.38 4.79
C GLU A 518 11.96 18.73 5.34
#